data_AF-A0A9N8N9T4-F1
#
_entry.id   AF-A0A9N8N9T4-F1
#
_cell.length_a   1.000
_cell.length_b   1.000
_cell.length_c   1.000
_cell.angle_alpha   90.00
_cell.angle_beta   90.00
_cell.angle_gamma   90.00
#
_symmetry.space_group_name_H-M   'P 1'
#
loop_
_entity.id
_entity.type
_entity.pdbx_description
1 polymer ?
#
loop_
_entity_poly.entity_id
_entity_poly.type
_entity_poly.pdbx_seq_one_letter_code
_entity_poly.pdbx_strand_id
1 'polypeptide(L)' 'MLTALNRPAQLRSHLEGALTNGCTVDELQEILLQAAVYCGLPAAVDAFRVAEEVLRARNLLA' A
#
# COMPACT_ATOMS: atom_id res chain seq x y z
N MET A 1 -5.75 -9.54 5.36
CA MET A 1 -5.41 -8.30 4.62
C MET A 1 -4.48 -7.48 5.50
N LEU A 2 -3.22 -7.25 5.11
CA LEU A 2 -2.20 -6.65 6.00
C LEU A 2 -2.56 -5.23 6.45
N THR A 3 -3.21 -4.46 5.58
CA THR A 3 -3.82 -3.16 5.89
C THR A 3 -4.80 -3.26 7.05
N ALA A 4 -5.75 -4.20 6.99
CA ALA A 4 -6.76 -4.40 8.04
C ALA A 4 -6.16 -4.78 9.42
N LEU A 5 -5.01 -5.47 9.41
CA LEU A 5 -4.31 -5.89 10.65
C LEU A 5 -3.39 -4.80 11.21
N ASN A 6 -3.27 -3.66 10.52
CA ASN A 6 -2.31 -2.59 10.80
C ASN A 6 -0.88 -3.14 11.06
N ARG A 7 -0.34 -3.85 10.07
CA ARG A 7 1.00 -4.47 10.11
C ARG A 7 1.95 -3.79 9.12
N PRO A 8 2.40 -2.55 9.39
CA PRO A 8 3.10 -1.71 8.41
C PRO A 8 4.45 -2.28 7.95
N ALA A 9 5.20 -2.93 8.85
CA ALA A 9 6.49 -3.55 8.51
C ALA A 9 6.34 -4.69 7.49
N GLN A 10 5.34 -5.56 7.70
CA GLN A 10 5.01 -6.63 6.75
C GLN A 10 4.35 -6.06 5.49
N LEU A 11 3.50 -5.03 5.62
CA LEU A 11 2.89 -4.39 4.46
C LEU A 11 3.94 -3.86 3.49
N ARG A 12 5.01 -3.21 3.98
CA ARG A 12 6.11 -2.73 3.14
C ARG A 12 6.68 -3.82 2.24
N SER A 13 7.07 -4.97 2.79
CA SER A 13 7.68 -6.04 1.99
C SER A 13 6.71 -6.62 0.95
N HIS A 14 5.41 -6.66 1.27
CA HIS A 14 4.39 -7.09 0.32
C HIS A 14 4.12 -6.07 -0.80
N LEU A 15 4.20 -4.77 -0.52
CA LEU A 15 4.09 -3.71 -1.53
C LEU A 15 5.27 -3.77 -2.51
N GLU A 16 6.49 -3.93 -2.00
CA GLU A 16 7.70 -4.14 -2.81
C GLU A 16 7.59 -5.39 -3.69
N GLY A 17 7.13 -6.49 -3.11
CA GLY A 17 6.87 -7.74 -3.83
C GLY A 17 5.78 -7.58 -4.89
N ALA A 18 4.68 -6.88 -4.58
CA ALA A 18 3.59 -6.64 -5.52
C ALA A 18 4.07 -5.89 -6.76
N LEU A 19 4.79 -4.78 -6.58
CA LEU A 19 5.39 -4.00 -7.67
C LEU A 19 6.41 -4.81 -8.48
N THR A 20 7.18 -5.68 -7.81
CA THR A 20 8.15 -6.58 -8.49
C THR A 20 7.44 -7.63 -9.34
N ASN A 21 6.26 -8.06 -8.92
CA ASN A 21 5.43 -9.03 -9.64
C ASN A 21 4.53 -8.39 -10.72
N GLY A 22 4.73 -7.10 -11.02
CA GLY A 22 4.03 -6.41 -12.10
C GLY A 22 2.74 -5.69 -11.68
N CYS A 23 2.43 -5.62 -10.38
CA CYS A 23 1.35 -4.74 -9.92
C CYS A 23 1.72 -3.29 -10.22
N THR A 24 0.79 -2.56 -10.82
CA THR A 24 0.96 -1.16 -11.17
C THR A 24 0.73 -0.24 -9.96
N VAL A 25 1.21 0.99 -10.04
CA VAL A 25 0.97 2.01 -9.01
C VAL A 25 -0.53 2.30 -8.87
N ASP A 26 -1.25 2.36 -10.00
CA ASP A 26 -2.70 2.60 -10.02
C ASP A 26 -3.46 1.46 -9.33
N GLU A 27 -3.11 0.20 -9.63
CA GLU A 27 -3.71 -0.95 -8.94
C GLU A 27 -3.45 -0.90 -7.42
N LEU A 28 -2.23 -0.57 -6.99
CA LEU A 28 -1.95 -0.40 -5.56
C LEU A 28 -2.81 0.68 -4.91
N GLN A 29 -2.95 1.82 -5.57
CA GLN A 29 -3.80 2.91 -5.09
C GLN A 29 -5.25 2.45 -4.94
N GLU A 30 -5.81 1.78 -5.96
CA GLU A 30 -7.19 1.29 -5.94
C GLU A 30 -7.44 0.26 -4.82
N ILE A 31 -6.51 -0.67 -4.60
CA ILE A 31 -6.65 -1.68 -3.54
C ILE A 31 -6.62 -1.01 -2.15
N LEU A 32 -5.79 0.02 -1.96
CA LEU A 32 -5.73 0.78 -0.71
C LEU A 32 -6.97 1.68 -0.51
N LEU A 33 -7.52 2.24 -1.59
CA LEU A 33 -8.82 2.95 -1.56
C LEU A 33 -9.95 2.00 -1.15
N GLN A 34 -9.98 0.78 -1.71
CA GLN A 34 -10.93 -0.24 -1.29
C GLN A 34 -10.77 -0.60 0.19
N ALA A 35 -9.53 -0.67 0.69
CA ALA A 35 -9.27 -0.91 2.11
C ALA A 35 -9.83 0.21 3.01
N ALA A 36 -9.91 1.46 2.54
CA ALA A 36 -10.53 2.54 3.33
C ALA A 36 -12.02 2.28 3.59
N VAL A 37 -12.73 1.68 2.62
CA VAL A 37 -14.15 1.33 2.75
C VAL A 37 -14.35 0.10 3.63
N TYR A 38 -13.55 -0.95 3.43
CA TYR A 38 -13.75 -2.23 4.12
C TYR A 38 -13.07 -2.33 5.49
N CYS A 39 -12.02 -1.54 5.74
CA CYS A 39 -11.20 -1.61 6.95
C CYS A 39 -11.17 -0.29 7.71
N GLY A 40 -11.83 0.75 7.20
CA GLY A 40 -11.87 2.08 7.79
C GLY A 40 -10.69 2.96 7.37
N LEU A 41 -10.95 4.27 7.36
CA LEU A 41 -9.98 5.29 6.97
C LEU A 41 -8.66 5.24 7.77
N PRO A 42 -8.64 5.00 9.11
CA PRO A 42 -7.39 4.99 9.86
C PRO A 42 -6.39 3.94 9.36
N ALA A 43 -6.85 2.71 9.13
CA ALA A 43 -6.00 1.62 8.64
C ALA A 43 -5.49 1.87 7.22
N ALA A 44 -6.36 2.41 6.35
CA ALA A 44 -5.98 2.73 4.98
C ALA A 44 -4.97 3.89 4.91
N VAL A 45 -5.12 4.94 5.72
CA VAL A 45 -4.17 6.06 5.77
C VAL A 45 -2.78 5.59 6.20
N ASP A 46 -2.68 4.73 7.22
CA ASP A 46 -1.40 4.14 7.61
C ASP A 46 -0.79 3.31 6.48
N ALA A 47 -1.60 2.57 5.74
CA ALA A 47 -1.14 1.82 4.57
C ALA A 47 -0.70 2.72 3.40
N PHE A 48 -1.42 3.82 3.14
CA PHE A 48 -1.03 4.82 2.12
C PHE A 48 0.32 5.45 2.44
N ARG A 49 0.61 5.77 3.71
CA ARG A 49 1.94 6.27 4.11
C ARG A 49 3.05 5.29 3.78
N VAL A 50 2.85 4.00 4.11
CA VAL A 50 3.85 2.96 3.80
C VAL A 50 4.02 2.81 2.28
N ALA A 51 2.92 2.85 1.53
CA ALA A 51 2.98 2.80 0.06
C ALA A 51 3.69 4.01 -0.53
N GLU A 52 3.44 5.22 -0.03
CA GLU A 52 4.14 6.42 -0.46
C GLU A 52 5.65 6.29 -0.26
N GLU A 53 6.10 5.81 0.91
CA GLU A 53 7.52 5.59 1.18
C GLU A 53 8.16 4.59 0.22
N VAL A 54 7.48 3.47 -0.07
CA VAL A 54 7.93 2.46 -1.04
C VAL A 54 8.02 3.04 -2.45
N LEU A 55 6.99 3.75 -2.88
CA LEU A 55 6.94 4.32 -4.23
C LEU A 55 7.97 5.44 -4.42
N ARG A 56 8.20 6.29 -3.40
CA ARG A 56 9.29 7.29 -3.41
C ARG A 56 10.65 6.62 -3.49
N ALA A 57 10.90 5.58 -2.70
CA ALA A 57 12.17 4.83 -2.73
C ALA A 57 12.46 4.21 -4.12
N ARG A 58 11.40 3.87 -4.87
CA ARG A 58 11.49 3.32 -6.23
C ARG A 58 11.42 4.36 -7.36
N ASN A 59 11.33 5.66 -7.03
CA ASN A 59 11.12 6.74 -8.00
C ASN A 59 9.87 6.52 -8.88
N LEU A 60 8.80 6.00 -8.29
CA LEU A 60 7.51 5.74 -8.95
C LEU A 60 6.44 6.79 -8.61
N LEU A 61 6.76 7.75 -7.75
CA LEU A 61 5.94 8.94 -7.50
C LEU A 61 6.60 10.14 -8.18
N ALA A 62 5.79 10.89 -8.94
CA ALA A 62 6.16 12.16 -9.53
C ALA A 62 6.30 13.26 -8.46
#